data_AF-A0A428TVH5-F1
#
_entry.id   AF-A0A428TVH5-F1
#
_cell.length_a   1.000
_cell.length_b   1.000
_cell.length_c   1.000
_cell.angle_alpha   90.00
_cell.angle_beta   90.00
_cell.angle_gamma   90.00
#
_symmetry.space_group_name_H-M   'P 1'
#
loop_
_entity.id
_entity.type
_entity.pdbx_description
1 polymer ?
#
loop_
_entity_poly.entity_id
_entity_poly.type
_entity_poly.pdbx_seq_one_letter_code
_entity_poly.pdbx_strand_id
1 'polypeptide(L)'
;MPSAIPPRTTGPVATIQHENLSLSDALYNHLVLPPKLPHRRDPNLNEIEADLINRLISCVKHIRDLPDNDFHSTWNTIERGLQATKIVHSSGHVDRDVLARELNGLGEADFVVVHVHAQNCALFIRRAEDPVLGASLVFEAFETSARNEDVLATDNALKWQFPGCAVAVPLTTVQETGFVSNLASFLDSASREALMDFSALAIKAGTTIAENRNTAEPALISSMLMAILQENGRRLTPVLLQKMVRDDVCWKSAEKPWKRLPFWLVLRVAVSRYLAQQLGGELGRAEYKFMMAHLFSEFLSHVQHSGILLERLDFLKKKICRRLVKLDVDKDRSQDRQVVQRIEYLFLHLSPGIQHSVSKATAFTDASWSRQKLAMTKTIPPVPRQASPNDLKFDLKVSGAHLFSIWKGWKKPVHRREDRNGKLSIAEAAKNALGHILSSPP
;
A
#
# COMPACT_ATOMS: atom_id res chain seq x y z
N MET A 1 23.86 -55.31 6.27
CA MET A 1 24.55 -54.04 6.58
C MET A 1 24.39 -53.07 5.41
N PRO A 2 23.42 -52.13 5.47
CA PRO A 2 23.42 -50.95 4.63
C PRO A 2 23.56 -49.66 5.46
N SER A 3 24.69 -48.99 5.26
CA SER A 3 24.97 -47.55 5.32
C SER A 3 23.95 -46.63 6.00
N ALA A 4 24.27 -46.16 7.22
CA ALA A 4 23.61 -45.04 7.87
C ALA A 4 23.99 -43.71 7.18
N ILE A 5 22.98 -42.94 6.79
CA ILE A 5 23.13 -41.57 6.28
C ILE A 5 23.37 -40.64 7.48
N PRO A 6 24.41 -39.80 7.51
CA PRO A 6 24.64 -38.90 8.64
C PRO A 6 23.62 -37.75 8.64
N PRO A 7 23.26 -37.21 9.82
CA PRO A 7 22.31 -36.12 9.92
C PRO A 7 22.90 -34.83 9.32
N ARG A 8 22.10 -34.12 8.52
CA ARG A 8 22.42 -32.77 8.04
C ARG A 8 22.61 -31.86 9.25
N THR A 9 23.82 -31.37 9.43
CA THR A 9 24.14 -30.25 10.31
C THR A 9 23.37 -29.02 9.82
N THR A 10 22.33 -28.65 10.55
CA THR A 10 21.70 -27.33 10.44
C THR A 10 22.69 -26.31 10.96
N GLY A 11 23.37 -25.61 10.04
CA GLY A 11 24.09 -24.38 10.39
C GLY A 11 23.16 -23.37 11.05
N PRO A 12 23.71 -22.41 11.82
CA PRO A 12 22.88 -21.43 12.53
C PRO A 12 22.02 -20.70 11.50
N VAL A 13 20.70 -20.78 11.68
CA VAL A 13 19.73 -19.96 10.95
C VAL A 13 20.12 -18.51 11.25
N ALA A 14 20.69 -17.84 10.25
CA ALA A 14 20.94 -16.41 10.33
C ALA A 14 19.62 -15.75 10.74
N THR A 15 19.56 -15.26 11.97
CA THR A 15 18.43 -14.49 12.46
C THR A 15 18.47 -13.20 11.67
N ILE A 16 17.74 -13.14 10.56
CA ILE A 16 17.56 -11.91 9.80
C ILE A 16 16.88 -10.96 10.77
N GLN A 17 17.66 -10.02 11.32
CA GLN A 17 17.13 -8.89 12.07
C GLN A 17 16.32 -8.07 11.07
N HIS A 18 15.03 -8.35 11.01
CA HIS A 18 14.11 -7.60 10.17
C HIS A 18 13.87 -6.24 10.85
N GLU A 19 14.36 -5.17 10.23
CA GLU A 19 14.06 -3.80 10.65
C GLU A 19 12.55 -3.61 10.74
N ASN A 20 12.06 -3.25 11.94
CA ASN A 20 10.69 -2.81 12.11
C ASN A 20 10.51 -1.49 11.34
N LEU A 21 9.52 -1.45 10.44
CA LEU A 21 9.17 -0.23 9.72
C LEU A 21 8.77 0.87 10.71
N SER A 22 9.19 2.10 10.45
CA SER A 22 8.68 3.24 11.22
C SER A 22 7.16 3.37 11.02
N LEU A 23 6.45 3.96 11.99
CA LEU A 23 5.01 4.23 11.87
C LEU A 23 4.69 5.02 10.58
N SER A 24 5.53 5.99 10.21
CA SER A 24 5.38 6.78 8.98
C SER A 24 5.48 5.91 7.71
N ASP A 25 6.39 4.93 7.70
CA ASP A 25 6.55 4.03 6.56
C ASP A 25 5.37 3.07 6.41
N ALA A 26 4.86 2.55 7.54
CA ALA A 26 3.68 1.68 7.57
C ALA A 26 2.42 2.44 7.12
N LEU A 27 2.19 3.65 7.65
CA LEU A 27 1.12 4.55 7.22
C LEU A 27 1.19 4.85 5.73
N TYR A 28 2.39 5.11 5.23
CA TYR A 28 2.58 5.37 3.81
C TYR A 28 2.17 4.15 2.97
N ASN A 29 2.49 2.93 3.39
CA ASN A 29 2.07 1.72 2.68
C ASN A 29 0.54 1.60 2.61
N HIS A 30 -0.18 1.88 3.70
CA HIS A 30 -1.64 1.78 3.74
C HIS A 30 -2.37 2.94 3.03
N LEU A 31 -1.90 4.18 3.18
CA LEU A 31 -2.49 5.36 2.54
C LEU A 31 -2.17 5.40 1.04
N VAL A 32 -0.87 5.29 0.72
CA VAL A 32 -0.35 5.59 -0.61
C VAL A 32 -0.31 4.36 -1.50
N LEU A 33 -0.10 3.16 -0.93
CA LEU A 33 0.03 1.91 -1.68
C LEU A 33 1.10 2.02 -2.79
N PRO A 34 2.39 2.18 -2.44
CA PRO A 34 3.48 2.23 -3.40
C PRO A 34 3.70 0.89 -4.12
N PRO A 35 4.49 0.86 -5.22
CA PRO A 35 4.80 -0.37 -5.94
C PRO A 35 5.63 -1.39 -5.13
N LYS A 36 6.43 -0.91 -4.17
CA LYS A 36 7.21 -1.77 -3.26
C LYS A 36 6.52 -1.81 -1.92
N LEU A 37 5.93 -2.96 -1.59
CA LEU A 37 5.21 -3.18 -0.34
C LEU A 37 5.99 -4.15 0.57
N PRO A 38 5.81 -4.07 1.89
CA PRO A 38 6.36 -5.05 2.80
C PRO A 38 5.70 -6.41 2.58
N HIS A 39 6.37 -7.47 3.02
CA HIS A 39 5.95 -8.85 2.78
C HIS A 39 5.42 -9.54 4.06
N ARG A 40 5.24 -8.76 5.13
CA ARG A 40 4.82 -9.20 6.45
C ARG A 40 3.82 -8.20 7.02
N ARG A 41 2.82 -8.70 7.72
CA ARG A 41 1.86 -7.87 8.48
C ARG A 41 2.59 -6.92 9.44
N ASP A 42 2.16 -5.67 9.46
CA ASP A 42 2.69 -4.68 10.41
C ASP A 42 2.35 -5.07 11.86
N PRO A 43 3.29 -4.93 12.81
CA PRO A 43 3.07 -5.33 14.20
C PRO A 43 2.20 -4.34 14.98
N ASN A 44 2.16 -3.06 14.56
CA ASN A 44 1.53 -1.95 15.26
C ASN A 44 0.24 -1.46 14.59
N LEU A 45 -0.65 -2.39 14.22
CA LEU A 45 -1.88 -2.05 13.49
C LEU A 45 -2.78 -1.07 14.25
N ASN A 46 -2.91 -1.19 15.58
CA ASN A 46 -3.76 -0.30 16.37
C ASN A 46 -3.27 1.16 16.31
N GLU A 47 -1.94 1.37 16.32
CA GLU A 47 -1.36 2.70 16.16
C GLU A 47 -1.60 3.26 14.75
N ILE A 48 -1.47 2.41 13.74
CA ILE A 48 -1.75 2.77 12.35
C ILE A 48 -3.24 3.14 12.18
N GLU A 49 -4.17 2.35 12.74
CA GLU A 49 -5.61 2.63 12.70
C GLU A 49 -5.94 3.96 13.38
N ALA A 50 -5.39 4.20 14.57
CA ALA A 50 -5.57 5.44 15.31
C ALA A 50 -5.05 6.66 14.55
N ASP A 51 -3.85 6.57 13.96
CA ASP A 51 -3.28 7.67 13.20
C ASP A 51 -4.04 7.92 11.88
N LEU A 52 -4.51 6.87 11.20
CA LEU A 52 -5.34 6.99 10.00
C LEU A 52 -6.66 7.72 10.26
N ILE A 53 -7.40 7.34 11.31
CA ILE A 53 -8.68 7.99 11.63
C ILE A 53 -8.46 9.43 12.10
N ASN A 54 -7.39 9.70 12.86
CA ASN A 54 -7.04 11.06 13.27
C ASN A 54 -6.72 11.97 12.08
N ARG A 55 -5.93 11.49 11.10
CA ARG A 55 -5.65 12.24 9.88
C ARG A 55 -6.90 12.50 9.06
N LEU A 56 -7.79 11.50 8.96
CA LEU A 56 -9.05 11.66 8.24
C LEU A 56 -9.96 12.68 8.93
N ILE A 57 -10.10 12.63 10.25
CA ILE A 57 -10.84 13.62 11.04
C ILE A 57 -10.26 15.02 10.84
N SER A 58 -8.93 15.18 10.89
CA SER A 58 -8.29 16.48 10.67
C SER A 58 -8.53 17.00 9.25
N CYS A 59 -8.49 16.13 8.24
CA CYS A 59 -8.81 16.47 6.86
C CYS A 59 -10.27 16.91 6.71
N VAL A 60 -11.20 16.21 7.37
CA VAL A 60 -12.63 16.54 7.36
C VAL A 60 -12.89 17.90 8.01
N LYS A 61 -12.26 18.17 9.17
CA LYS A 61 -12.32 19.47 9.85
C LYS A 61 -11.86 20.61 8.94
N HIS A 62 -10.72 20.43 8.26
CA HIS A 62 -10.22 21.46 7.34
C HIS A 62 -11.21 21.77 6.21
N ILE A 63 -11.84 20.75 5.64
CA ILE A 63 -12.83 20.94 4.56
C ILE A 63 -14.12 21.57 5.10
N ARG A 64 -14.58 21.13 6.27
CA ARG A 64 -15.72 21.73 6.99
C ARG A 64 -15.51 23.24 7.15
N ASP A 65 -14.32 23.64 7.61
CA ASP A 65 -13.96 25.01 7.99
C ASP A 65 -13.52 25.90 6.81
N LEU A 66 -13.67 25.44 5.56
CA LEU A 66 -13.45 26.30 4.40
C LEU A 66 -14.43 27.50 4.41
N PRO A 67 -13.99 28.68 3.94
CA PRO A 67 -14.84 29.86 3.92
C PRO A 67 -16.01 29.67 2.95
N ASP A 68 -17.22 30.12 3.34
CA ASP A 68 -18.44 30.04 2.52
C ASP A 68 -18.77 28.61 2.03
N ASN A 69 -18.54 27.61 2.89
CA ASN A 69 -18.78 26.22 2.56
C ASN A 69 -20.26 25.81 2.69
N ASP A 70 -20.98 25.75 1.56
CA ASP A 70 -22.37 25.28 1.50
C ASP A 70 -22.62 23.89 2.12
N PHE A 71 -21.60 23.03 2.17
CA PHE A 71 -21.70 21.68 2.76
C PHE A 71 -21.07 21.57 4.15
N HIS A 72 -20.92 22.68 4.86
CA HIS A 72 -20.42 22.71 6.24
C HIS A 72 -21.15 21.70 7.15
N SER A 73 -22.50 21.68 7.11
CA SER A 73 -23.31 20.76 7.93
C SER A 73 -23.05 19.29 7.60
N THR A 74 -22.95 18.95 6.31
CA THR A 74 -22.61 17.59 5.83
C THR A 74 -21.24 17.16 6.36
N TRP A 75 -20.23 18.02 6.26
CA TRP A 75 -18.88 17.73 6.74
C TRP A 75 -18.80 17.67 8.27
N ASN A 76 -19.57 18.50 8.98
CA ASN A 76 -19.71 18.41 10.44
C ASN A 76 -20.30 17.07 10.89
N THR A 77 -21.29 16.53 10.18
CA THR A 77 -21.82 15.19 10.49
C THR A 77 -20.82 14.07 10.16
N ILE A 78 -20.05 14.19 9.07
CA ILE A 78 -18.95 13.25 8.78
C ILE A 78 -17.93 13.26 9.91
N GLU A 79 -17.55 14.44 10.42
CA GLU A 79 -16.64 14.55 11.55
C GLU A 79 -17.20 13.84 12.78
N ARG A 80 -18.44 14.12 13.17
CA ARG A 80 -19.08 13.48 14.33
C ARG A 80 -19.15 11.97 14.18
N GLY A 81 -19.53 11.46 13.00
CA GLY A 81 -19.57 10.02 12.76
C GLY A 81 -18.19 9.35 12.79
N LEU A 82 -17.14 10.03 12.33
CA LEU A 82 -15.77 9.55 12.46
C LEU A 82 -15.27 9.61 13.91
N GLN A 83 -15.64 10.62 14.69
CA GLN A 83 -15.32 10.71 16.11
C GLN A 83 -16.02 9.58 16.90
N ALA A 84 -17.31 9.35 16.65
CA ALA A 84 -18.07 8.22 17.22
C ALA A 84 -17.39 6.89 16.88
N THR A 85 -17.05 6.68 15.60
CA THR A 85 -16.32 5.49 15.15
C THR A 85 -14.97 5.35 15.87
N LYS A 86 -14.23 6.45 16.07
CA LYS A 86 -12.94 6.44 16.78
C LYS A 86 -13.09 6.00 18.24
N ILE A 87 -14.05 6.57 18.97
CA ILE A 87 -14.21 6.28 20.40
C ILE A 87 -14.71 4.85 20.63
N VAL A 88 -15.58 4.34 19.76
CA VAL A 88 -16.08 2.95 19.80
C VAL A 88 -14.94 1.94 19.66
N HIS A 89 -13.86 2.27 18.95
CA HIS A 89 -12.72 1.37 18.72
C HIS A 89 -11.46 1.74 19.53
N SER A 90 -11.60 2.58 20.56
CA SER A 90 -10.45 3.14 21.30
C SER A 90 -9.55 2.08 21.96
N SER A 91 -10.12 0.91 22.30
CA SER A 91 -9.43 -0.23 22.91
C SER A 91 -8.93 -1.29 21.89
N GLY A 92 -9.01 -1.00 20.59
CA GLY A 92 -8.65 -1.93 19.50
C GLY A 92 -9.73 -2.99 19.20
N HIS A 93 -10.87 -2.91 19.85
CA HIS A 93 -12.08 -3.70 19.62
C HIS A 93 -13.30 -2.81 19.87
N VAL A 94 -14.51 -3.32 19.60
CA VAL A 94 -15.75 -2.56 19.80
C VAL A 94 -16.05 -2.44 21.29
N ASP A 95 -16.04 -1.23 21.85
CA ASP A 95 -16.45 -1.00 23.23
C ASP A 95 -17.99 -0.99 23.34
N ARG A 96 -18.53 -1.96 24.09
CA ARG A 96 -19.97 -2.13 24.29
C ARG A 96 -20.66 -0.89 24.85
N ASP A 97 -20.11 -0.32 25.93
CA ASP A 97 -20.79 0.73 26.68
C ASP A 97 -20.73 2.06 25.92
N VAL A 98 -19.62 2.30 25.22
CA VAL A 98 -19.49 3.43 24.28
C VAL A 98 -20.42 3.25 23.09
N LEU A 99 -20.45 2.07 22.45
CA LEU A 99 -21.33 1.82 21.30
C LEU A 99 -22.80 2.00 21.67
N ALA A 100 -23.24 1.47 22.82
CA ALA A 100 -24.61 1.64 23.28
C ALA A 100 -24.95 3.12 23.49
N ARG A 101 -24.02 3.92 24.02
CA ARG A 101 -24.18 5.37 24.18
C ARG A 101 -24.30 6.08 22.83
N GLU A 102 -23.42 5.77 21.89
CA GLU A 102 -23.42 6.38 20.55
C GLU A 102 -24.70 6.02 19.76
N LEU A 103 -25.18 4.77 19.86
CA LEU A 103 -26.42 4.34 19.19
C LEU A 103 -27.66 5.05 19.78
N ASN A 104 -27.74 5.18 21.10
CA ASN A 104 -28.84 5.88 21.76
C ASN A 104 -28.82 7.39 21.48
N GLY A 105 -27.62 7.98 21.37
CA GLY A 105 -27.42 9.41 21.10
C GLY A 105 -27.37 9.79 19.62
N LEU A 106 -27.55 8.84 18.70
CA LEU A 106 -27.42 9.07 17.26
C LEU A 106 -28.50 10.05 16.78
N GLY A 107 -28.12 11.21 16.23
CA GLY A 107 -29.05 12.17 15.63
C GLY A 107 -29.61 11.72 14.27
N GLU A 108 -30.58 12.45 13.72
CA GLU A 108 -31.30 12.06 12.50
C GLU A 108 -30.42 11.94 11.24
N ALA A 109 -29.42 12.81 11.11
CA ALA A 109 -28.45 12.76 10.02
C ALA A 109 -27.20 11.96 10.38
N ASP A 110 -27.06 11.52 11.63
CA ASP A 110 -25.81 10.98 12.13
C ASP A 110 -25.62 9.52 11.75
N PHE A 111 -24.37 9.11 11.73
CA PHE A 111 -23.99 7.73 11.54
C PHE A 111 -22.86 7.34 12.49
N VAL A 112 -22.77 6.05 12.79
CA VAL A 112 -21.62 5.42 13.42
C VAL A 112 -21.22 4.21 12.60
N VAL A 113 -19.92 3.94 12.53
CA VAL A 113 -19.40 2.76 11.85
C VAL A 113 -18.83 1.81 12.88
N VAL A 114 -19.22 0.55 12.79
CA VAL A 114 -18.70 -0.52 13.65
C VAL A 114 -17.91 -1.48 12.79
N HIS A 115 -16.60 -1.59 13.02
CA HIS A 115 -15.72 -2.52 12.32
C HIS A 115 -15.50 -3.75 13.18
N VAL A 116 -16.09 -4.87 12.76
CA VAL A 116 -15.94 -6.16 13.42
C VAL A 116 -14.78 -6.91 12.76
N HIS A 117 -13.56 -6.53 13.12
CA HIS A 117 -12.33 -7.00 12.44
C HIS A 117 -12.24 -8.53 12.34
N ALA A 118 -12.54 -9.24 13.45
CA ALA A 118 -12.48 -10.69 13.51
C ALA A 118 -13.46 -11.39 12.53
N GLN A 119 -14.49 -10.67 12.08
CA GLN A 119 -15.55 -11.17 11.20
C GLN A 119 -15.48 -10.56 9.80
N ASN A 120 -14.37 -9.91 9.42
CA ASN A 120 -14.20 -9.30 8.09
C ASN A 120 -15.38 -8.41 7.64
N CYS A 121 -16.07 -7.76 8.59
CA CYS A 121 -17.30 -7.05 8.30
C CYS A 121 -17.35 -5.71 9.01
N ALA A 122 -18.01 -4.75 8.39
CA ALA A 122 -18.34 -3.48 9.01
C ALA A 122 -19.83 -3.17 8.83
N LEU A 123 -20.39 -2.52 9.83
CA LEU A 123 -21.74 -1.97 9.82
C LEU A 123 -21.65 -0.45 9.72
N PHE A 124 -22.25 0.12 8.69
CA PHE A 124 -22.56 1.54 8.63
C PHE A 124 -23.98 1.72 9.16
N ILE A 125 -24.10 2.30 10.36
CA ILE A 125 -25.36 2.44 11.09
C ILE A 125 -25.75 3.90 11.09
N ARG A 126 -26.95 4.22 10.61
CA ARG A 126 -27.44 5.61 10.54
C ARG A 126 -28.93 5.69 10.81
N ARG A 127 -29.41 6.86 11.23
CA ARG A 127 -30.85 7.12 11.20
C ARG A 127 -31.32 7.42 9.78
N ALA A 128 -32.59 7.11 9.53
CA ALA A 128 -33.26 7.40 8.27
C ALA A 128 -34.76 7.42 8.46
N GLU A 129 -35.46 8.17 7.62
CA GLU A 129 -36.90 8.01 7.44
C GLU A 129 -37.16 6.88 6.45
N ASP A 130 -37.72 5.78 6.93
CA ASP A 130 -38.11 4.66 6.10
C ASP A 130 -39.55 4.86 5.58
N PRO A 131 -39.82 4.70 4.27
CA PRO A 131 -41.15 4.93 3.71
C PRO A 131 -42.28 4.06 4.30
N VAL A 132 -41.95 2.94 4.94
CA VAL A 132 -42.92 1.97 5.50
C VAL A 132 -42.89 1.99 7.02
N LEU A 133 -41.69 1.99 7.61
CA LEU A 133 -41.50 1.88 9.06
C LEU A 133 -41.45 3.25 9.77
N GLY A 134 -41.39 4.36 9.01
CA GLY A 134 -41.13 5.69 9.52
C GLY A 134 -39.70 5.83 10.04
N ALA A 135 -39.51 6.68 11.05
CA ALA A 135 -38.20 6.90 11.66
C ALA A 135 -37.56 5.58 12.12
N SER A 136 -36.41 5.26 11.51
CA SER A 136 -35.76 3.95 11.61
C SER A 136 -34.25 4.08 11.79
N LEU A 137 -33.64 3.03 12.34
CA LEU A 137 -32.20 2.81 12.32
C LEU A 137 -31.86 1.86 11.18
N VAL A 138 -31.02 2.31 10.25
CA VAL A 138 -30.60 1.55 9.09
C VAL A 138 -29.21 0.98 9.32
N PHE A 139 -29.10 -0.33 9.13
CA PHE A 139 -27.88 -1.11 9.20
C PHE A 139 -27.45 -1.48 7.79
N GLU A 140 -26.28 -1.03 7.37
CA GLU A 140 -25.67 -1.38 6.09
C GLU A 140 -24.41 -2.21 6.34
N ALA A 141 -24.46 -3.52 6.09
CA ALA A 141 -23.34 -4.43 6.31
C ALA A 141 -22.52 -4.63 5.05
N PHE A 142 -21.19 -4.61 5.19
CA PHE A 142 -20.28 -4.87 4.09
C PHE A 142 -18.97 -5.51 4.52
N GLU A 143 -18.40 -6.28 3.62
CA GLU A 143 -17.13 -6.96 3.80
C GLU A 143 -15.94 -5.98 3.71
N THR A 144 -14.89 -6.21 4.51
CA THR A 144 -13.81 -5.22 4.70
C THR A 144 -12.46 -5.60 4.09
N SER A 145 -12.27 -6.87 3.74
CA SER A 145 -11.08 -7.38 3.06
C SER A 145 -11.47 -8.54 2.15
N ALA A 146 -11.03 -8.48 0.89
CA ALA A 146 -11.30 -9.55 -0.05
C ALA A 146 -10.46 -10.79 0.29
N ARG A 147 -10.91 -11.95 -0.16
CA ARG A 147 -10.12 -13.18 -0.10
C ARG A 147 -8.84 -13.01 -0.92
N ASN A 148 -7.78 -13.71 -0.53
CA ASN A 148 -6.47 -13.56 -1.17
C ASN A 148 -6.52 -13.93 -2.65
N GLU A 149 -7.32 -14.93 -3.02
CA GLU A 149 -7.46 -15.40 -4.39
C GLU A 149 -8.05 -14.31 -5.30
N ASP A 150 -9.07 -13.59 -4.82
CA ASP A 150 -9.72 -12.52 -5.57
C ASP A 150 -8.76 -11.33 -5.80
N VAL A 151 -7.95 -11.00 -4.78
CA VAL A 151 -6.94 -9.95 -4.89
C VAL A 151 -5.89 -10.33 -5.93
N LEU A 152 -5.38 -11.57 -5.86
CA LEU A 152 -4.33 -12.06 -6.77
C LEU A 152 -4.82 -12.29 -8.20
N ALA A 153 -6.11 -12.61 -8.39
CA ALA A 153 -6.72 -12.79 -9.70
C ALA A 153 -6.99 -11.47 -10.44
N THR A 154 -6.86 -10.33 -9.76
CA THR A 154 -7.22 -9.03 -10.31
C THR A 154 -6.02 -8.28 -10.88
N ASP A 155 -6.08 -7.89 -12.16
CA ASP A 155 -4.97 -7.20 -12.84
C ASP A 155 -4.62 -5.80 -12.28
N ASN A 156 -5.58 -5.09 -11.66
CA ASN A 156 -5.37 -3.70 -11.24
C ASN A 156 -6.15 -3.28 -9.99
N ALA A 157 -7.47 -3.50 -9.98
CA ALA A 157 -8.32 -3.11 -8.86
C ALA A 157 -9.62 -3.91 -8.84
N LEU A 158 -10.04 -4.35 -7.65
CA LEU A 158 -11.30 -5.04 -7.43
C LEU A 158 -12.46 -4.06 -7.66
N LYS A 159 -13.42 -4.45 -8.51
CA LYS A 159 -14.68 -3.72 -8.64
C LYS A 159 -15.63 -4.24 -7.55
N TRP A 160 -15.80 -3.45 -6.49
CA TRP A 160 -16.55 -3.87 -5.31
C TRP A 160 -17.74 -2.95 -5.04
N GLN A 161 -18.85 -3.53 -4.60
CA GLN A 161 -20.10 -2.85 -4.31
C GLN A 161 -20.36 -2.80 -2.81
N PHE A 162 -20.87 -1.66 -2.33
CA PHE A 162 -21.17 -1.42 -0.92
C PHE A 162 -22.56 -0.78 -0.76
N PRO A 163 -23.37 -1.16 0.25
CA PRO A 163 -23.18 -2.31 1.13
C PRO A 163 -23.51 -3.64 0.44
N GLY A 164 -23.17 -4.77 1.08
CA GLY A 164 -23.57 -6.10 0.63
C GLY A 164 -25.03 -6.42 0.97
N CYS A 165 -25.49 -5.95 2.12
CA CYS A 165 -26.90 -6.02 2.52
C CYS A 165 -27.27 -4.85 3.43
N ALA A 166 -28.57 -4.55 3.51
CA ALA A 166 -29.08 -3.47 4.34
C ALA A 166 -30.44 -3.81 4.94
N VAL A 167 -30.67 -3.38 6.18
CA VAL A 167 -31.91 -3.60 6.94
C VAL A 167 -32.27 -2.32 7.67
N ALA A 168 -33.56 -1.96 7.67
CA ALA A 168 -34.12 -0.92 8.52
C ALA A 168 -34.86 -1.56 9.69
N VAL A 169 -34.65 -1.04 10.89
CA VAL A 169 -35.38 -1.41 12.11
C VAL A 169 -36.10 -0.15 12.63
N PRO A 170 -37.41 -0.20 12.92
CA PRO A 170 -38.14 0.96 13.43
C PRO A 170 -37.55 1.44 14.74
N LEU A 171 -37.52 2.76 14.97
CA LEU A 171 -36.99 3.30 16.22
C LEU A 171 -37.76 2.84 17.45
N THR A 172 -39.06 2.55 17.32
CA THR A 172 -39.88 1.99 18.41
C THR A 172 -39.28 0.68 18.92
N THR A 173 -38.81 -0.18 18.02
CA THR A 173 -38.17 -1.46 18.36
C THR A 173 -36.74 -1.25 18.88
N VAL A 174 -35.99 -0.31 18.31
CA VAL A 174 -34.65 0.05 18.82
C VAL A 174 -34.71 0.58 20.25
N GLN A 175 -35.79 1.28 20.60
CA GLN A 175 -36.04 1.84 21.93
C GLN A 175 -36.54 0.82 22.95
N GLU A 176 -36.89 -0.40 22.53
CA GLU A 176 -37.28 -1.46 23.45
C GLU A 176 -36.12 -1.78 24.39
N THR A 177 -36.46 -1.98 25.67
CA THR A 177 -35.49 -2.28 26.72
C THR A 177 -34.65 -3.50 26.33
N GLY A 178 -33.34 -3.29 26.21
CA GLY A 178 -32.40 -4.36 25.93
C GLY A 178 -31.93 -4.46 24.47
N PHE A 179 -32.62 -3.86 23.49
CA PHE A 179 -32.23 -3.98 22.07
C PHE A 179 -30.80 -3.48 21.84
N VAL A 180 -30.55 -2.20 22.19
CA VAL A 180 -29.23 -1.56 21.99
C VAL A 180 -28.15 -2.23 22.83
N SER A 181 -28.43 -2.61 24.08
CA SER A 181 -27.44 -3.26 24.94
C SER A 181 -27.07 -4.66 24.45
N ASN A 182 -28.04 -5.43 23.96
CA ASN A 182 -27.80 -6.77 23.41
C ASN A 182 -27.02 -6.69 22.10
N LEU A 183 -27.39 -5.75 21.21
CA LEU A 183 -26.66 -5.50 19.97
C LEU A 183 -25.21 -5.08 20.25
N ALA A 184 -25.00 -4.14 21.17
CA ALA A 184 -23.66 -3.69 21.53
C ALA A 184 -22.83 -4.82 22.17
N SER A 185 -23.44 -5.64 23.03
CA SER A 185 -22.77 -6.79 23.65
C SER A 185 -22.35 -7.82 22.60
N PHE A 186 -23.25 -8.12 21.66
CA PHE A 186 -22.96 -9.02 20.55
C PHE A 186 -21.79 -8.51 19.68
N LEU A 187 -21.80 -7.22 19.32
CA LEU A 187 -20.75 -6.64 18.48
C LEU A 187 -19.39 -6.55 19.20
N ASP A 188 -19.37 -6.29 20.50
CA ASP A 188 -18.16 -6.37 21.34
C ASP A 188 -17.58 -7.79 21.30
N SER A 189 -18.38 -8.81 21.66
CA SER A 189 -17.93 -10.22 21.63
C SER A 189 -17.46 -10.65 20.22
N ALA A 190 -18.25 -10.36 19.19
CA ALA A 190 -17.92 -10.69 17.80
C ALA A 190 -16.64 -9.99 17.30
N SER A 191 -16.29 -8.83 17.87
CA SER A 191 -15.06 -8.11 17.51
C SER A 191 -13.80 -8.70 18.15
N ARG A 192 -13.93 -9.40 19.28
CA ARG A 192 -12.82 -10.02 20.03
C ARG A 192 -12.56 -11.46 19.58
N GLU A 193 -13.61 -12.21 19.30
CA GLU A 193 -13.52 -13.65 19.08
C GLU A 193 -13.56 -14.00 17.60
N ALA A 194 -12.59 -14.79 17.16
CA ALA A 194 -12.66 -15.48 15.87
C ALA A 194 -13.33 -16.84 16.09
N LEU A 195 -14.51 -17.02 15.50
CA LEU A 195 -15.21 -18.31 15.53
C LEU A 195 -14.58 -19.24 14.48
N MET A 196 -14.26 -20.47 14.89
CA MET A 196 -13.63 -21.45 13.99
C MET A 196 -14.50 -21.74 12.76
N ASP A 197 -15.82 -21.76 12.93
CA ASP A 197 -16.79 -22.04 11.86
C ASP A 197 -16.84 -20.95 10.78
N PHE A 198 -16.38 -19.73 11.11
CA PHE A 198 -16.32 -18.59 10.18
C PHE A 198 -14.87 -18.23 9.79
N SER A 199 -13.90 -19.06 10.20
CA SER A 199 -12.51 -18.93 9.78
C SER A 199 -12.34 -19.47 8.36
N ALA A 200 -11.46 -18.86 7.58
CA ALA A 200 -11.00 -19.49 6.34
C ALA A 200 -10.44 -20.88 6.65
N LEU A 201 -10.65 -21.86 5.77
CA LEU A 201 -10.21 -23.24 5.97
C LEU A 201 -9.18 -23.61 4.91
N ALA A 202 -8.06 -24.23 5.32
CA ALA A 202 -7.07 -24.79 4.42
C ALA A 202 -6.86 -26.27 4.70
N ILE A 203 -6.65 -27.04 3.63
CA ILE A 203 -6.24 -28.44 3.74
C ILE A 203 -4.72 -28.47 3.85
N LYS A 204 -4.20 -28.94 4.99
CA LYS A 204 -2.77 -29.16 5.21
C LYS A 204 -2.55 -30.61 5.61
N ALA A 205 -1.71 -31.32 4.85
CA ALA A 205 -1.39 -32.73 5.09
C ALA A 205 -2.65 -33.63 5.25
N GLY A 206 -3.72 -33.33 4.51
CA GLY A 206 -4.97 -34.10 4.52
C GLY A 206 -5.96 -33.73 5.63
N THR A 207 -5.65 -32.78 6.51
CA THR A 207 -6.57 -32.27 7.54
C THR A 207 -6.98 -30.83 7.25
N THR A 208 -8.25 -30.52 7.53
CA THR A 208 -8.79 -29.16 7.43
C THR A 208 -8.41 -28.38 8.68
N ILE A 209 -7.63 -27.32 8.52
CA ILE A 209 -7.16 -26.46 9.61
C ILE A 209 -7.59 -25.03 9.29
N ALA A 210 -7.98 -24.26 10.31
CA ALA A 210 -8.22 -22.84 10.17
C ALA A 210 -7.01 -22.14 9.51
N GLU A 211 -7.24 -21.54 8.35
CA GLU A 211 -6.29 -20.80 7.56
C GLU A 211 -6.19 -19.35 8.05
N ASN A 212 -5.33 -19.14 9.05
CA ASN A 212 -5.07 -17.81 9.62
C ASN A 212 -4.45 -16.78 8.66
N ARG A 213 -4.21 -17.15 7.39
CA ARG A 213 -3.60 -16.32 6.34
C ARG A 213 -4.60 -15.73 5.36
N ASN A 214 -5.78 -16.32 5.23
CA ASN A 214 -6.84 -15.80 4.38
C ASN A 214 -7.87 -15.04 5.22
N THR A 215 -8.78 -14.35 4.57
CA THR A 215 -9.78 -13.52 5.25
C THR A 215 -10.93 -14.36 5.81
N ALA A 216 -11.45 -14.00 6.99
CA ALA A 216 -12.62 -14.64 7.58
C ALA A 216 -13.90 -14.40 6.77
N GLU A 217 -14.87 -15.30 6.89
CA GLU A 217 -16.18 -15.17 6.25
C GLU A 217 -17.07 -14.18 7.00
N PRO A 218 -17.69 -13.19 6.33
CA PRO A 218 -18.47 -12.16 7.00
C PRO A 218 -19.86 -12.62 7.49
N ALA A 219 -20.18 -13.92 7.39
CA ALA A 219 -21.53 -14.46 7.53
C ALA A 219 -22.13 -14.25 8.93
N LEU A 220 -21.31 -14.19 9.99
CA LEU A 220 -21.81 -13.89 11.35
C LEU A 220 -22.54 -12.54 11.40
N ILE A 221 -22.00 -11.53 10.71
CA ILE A 221 -22.59 -10.20 10.64
C ILE A 221 -23.54 -10.11 9.45
N SER A 222 -23.03 -10.32 8.24
CA SER A 222 -23.76 -10.08 6.97
C SER A 222 -24.96 -11.02 6.73
N SER A 223 -25.00 -12.17 7.39
CA SER A 223 -26.11 -13.14 7.30
C SER A 223 -26.86 -13.25 8.62
N MET A 224 -26.21 -13.71 9.70
CA MET A 224 -26.90 -14.04 10.94
C MET A 224 -27.46 -12.80 11.64
N LEU A 225 -26.63 -11.80 11.96
CA LEU A 225 -27.11 -10.56 12.58
C LEU A 225 -28.13 -9.85 11.68
N MET A 226 -27.85 -9.74 10.38
CA MET A 226 -28.74 -9.05 9.45
C MET A 226 -30.10 -9.76 9.30
N ALA A 227 -30.16 -11.10 9.40
CA ALA A 227 -31.42 -11.83 9.45
C ALA A 227 -32.21 -11.53 10.73
N ILE A 228 -31.54 -11.53 11.90
CA ILE A 228 -32.19 -11.18 13.18
C ILE A 228 -32.75 -9.75 13.14
N LEU A 229 -31.98 -8.80 12.59
CA LEU A 229 -32.46 -7.42 12.42
C LEU A 229 -33.63 -7.35 11.43
N GLN A 230 -33.62 -8.17 10.38
CA GLN A 230 -34.68 -8.21 9.38
C GLN A 230 -36.01 -8.69 9.97
N GLU A 231 -35.99 -9.67 10.87
CA GLU A 231 -37.21 -10.13 11.57
C GLU A 231 -37.84 -9.03 12.43
N ASN A 232 -37.04 -8.07 12.91
CA ASN A 232 -37.47 -6.93 13.71
C ASN A 232 -37.70 -5.67 12.86
N GLY A 233 -37.70 -5.79 11.54
CA GLY A 233 -37.75 -4.65 10.64
C GLY A 233 -38.01 -5.08 9.20
N ARG A 234 -37.23 -4.56 8.26
CA ARG A 234 -37.30 -5.00 6.86
C ARG A 234 -35.99 -4.83 6.11
N ARG A 235 -35.81 -5.65 5.10
CA ARG A 235 -34.67 -5.54 4.17
C ARG A 235 -34.82 -4.30 3.27
N LEU A 236 -33.70 -3.64 3.00
CA LEU A 236 -33.58 -2.52 2.07
C LEU A 236 -32.80 -2.92 0.82
N THR A 237 -33.08 -2.22 -0.28
CA THR A 237 -32.27 -2.27 -1.51
C THR A 237 -31.70 -0.88 -1.80
N PRO A 238 -30.58 -0.50 -1.15
CA PRO A 238 -30.01 0.83 -1.31
C PRO A 238 -29.28 0.97 -2.65
N VAL A 239 -29.18 2.20 -3.17
CA VAL A 239 -28.37 2.52 -4.36
C VAL A 239 -26.91 2.23 -4.06
N LEU A 240 -26.31 1.21 -4.67
CA LEU A 240 -24.96 0.72 -4.34
C LEU A 240 -23.82 1.69 -4.70
N LEU A 241 -22.82 1.80 -3.82
CA LEU A 241 -21.57 2.49 -4.09
C LEU A 241 -20.63 1.51 -4.79
N GLN A 242 -20.29 1.80 -6.03
CA GLN A 242 -19.27 1.06 -6.77
C GLN A 242 -17.90 1.70 -6.52
N LYS A 243 -16.97 0.94 -5.95
CA LYS A 243 -15.62 1.40 -5.65
C LYS A 243 -14.59 0.48 -6.29
N MET A 244 -13.60 1.08 -6.94
CA MET A 244 -12.39 0.38 -7.36
C MET A 244 -11.45 0.28 -6.15
N VAL A 245 -11.31 -0.91 -5.59
CA VAL A 245 -10.46 -1.18 -4.42
C VAL A 245 -9.14 -1.75 -4.90
N ARG A 246 -8.07 -0.97 -4.71
CA ARG A 246 -6.70 -1.46 -4.87
C ARG A 246 -6.23 -2.06 -3.56
N ASP A 247 -5.86 -3.32 -3.63
CA ASP A 247 -5.31 -4.13 -2.55
C ASP A 247 -4.17 -4.97 -3.11
N ASP A 248 -3.34 -5.51 -2.22
CA ASP A 248 -2.24 -6.40 -2.57
C ASP A 248 -1.98 -7.37 -1.40
N VAL A 249 -1.55 -8.59 -1.72
CA VAL A 249 -1.20 -9.63 -0.74
C VAL A 249 0.27 -9.99 -0.93
N CYS A 250 1.13 -9.32 -0.17
CA CYS A 250 2.58 -9.50 -0.26
C CYS A 250 3.06 -10.45 0.84
N TRP A 251 3.67 -11.57 0.46
CA TRP A 251 4.15 -12.59 1.39
C TRP A 251 5.56 -13.05 1.08
N LYS A 252 6.43 -13.10 2.11
CA LYS A 252 7.77 -13.69 2.02
C LYS A 252 8.21 -14.18 3.39
N SER A 253 8.21 -15.50 3.59
CA SER A 253 8.72 -16.16 4.80
C SER A 253 8.19 -15.55 6.11
N ALA A 254 6.91 -15.19 6.14
CA ALA A 254 6.26 -14.55 7.29
C ALA A 254 5.07 -15.38 7.81
N GLU A 255 4.68 -15.17 9.06
CA GLU A 255 3.51 -15.82 9.65
C GLU A 255 2.21 -15.41 8.93
N LYS A 256 2.00 -14.08 8.82
CA LYS A 256 0.90 -13.45 8.09
C LYS A 256 1.44 -12.57 6.96
N PRO A 257 0.81 -12.60 5.77
CA PRO A 257 1.17 -11.70 4.69
C PRO A 257 0.90 -10.24 5.09
N TRP A 258 1.58 -9.32 4.42
CA TRP A 258 1.10 -7.94 4.41
C TRP A 258 -0.16 -7.85 3.57
N LYS A 259 -1.20 -7.20 4.11
CA LYS A 259 -2.41 -6.81 3.41
C LYS A 259 -2.69 -5.36 3.73
N ARG A 260 -3.36 -4.66 2.82
CA ARG A 260 -3.80 -3.30 3.13
C ARG A 260 -4.80 -3.34 4.28
N LEU A 261 -4.68 -2.39 5.20
CA LEU A 261 -5.49 -2.34 6.41
C LEU A 261 -7.00 -2.28 6.09
N PRO A 262 -7.82 -3.26 6.51
CA PRO A 262 -9.26 -3.28 6.24
C PRO A 262 -10.00 -2.06 6.81
N PHE A 263 -9.60 -1.59 8.00
CA PHE A 263 -10.19 -0.41 8.61
C PHE A 263 -10.04 0.84 7.72
N TRP A 264 -8.96 0.95 6.94
CA TRP A 264 -8.82 2.04 5.97
C TRP A 264 -9.83 1.95 4.81
N LEU A 265 -10.26 0.74 4.41
CA LEU A 265 -11.38 0.60 3.48
C LEU A 265 -12.68 1.06 4.14
N VAL A 266 -12.95 0.64 5.38
CA VAL A 266 -14.14 1.01 6.15
C VAL A 266 -14.32 2.52 6.22
N LEU A 267 -13.29 3.26 6.65
CA LEU A 267 -13.34 4.72 6.73
C LEU A 267 -13.62 5.37 5.35
N ARG A 268 -12.97 4.87 4.30
CA ARG A 268 -13.16 5.37 2.93
C ARG A 268 -14.55 5.05 2.37
N VAL A 269 -15.14 3.92 2.74
CA VAL A 269 -16.49 3.53 2.32
C VAL A 269 -17.50 4.38 3.07
N ALA A 270 -17.37 4.52 4.39
CA ALA A 270 -18.26 5.31 5.23
C ALA A 270 -18.41 6.76 4.75
N VAL A 271 -17.28 7.48 4.58
CA VAL A 271 -17.32 8.87 4.11
C VAL A 271 -17.88 8.97 2.69
N SER A 272 -17.43 8.10 1.79
CA SER A 272 -17.93 8.08 0.41
C SER A 272 -19.41 7.73 0.34
N ARG A 273 -19.91 6.91 1.27
CA ARG A 273 -21.31 6.53 1.33
C ARG A 273 -22.19 7.63 1.83
N TYR A 274 -21.80 8.24 2.93
CA TYR A 274 -22.52 9.37 3.48
C TYR A 274 -22.60 10.52 2.46
N LEU A 275 -21.48 10.88 1.81
CA LEU A 275 -21.47 11.91 0.76
C LEU A 275 -22.38 11.56 -0.42
N ALA A 276 -22.37 10.31 -0.88
CA ALA A 276 -23.23 9.89 -1.99
C ALA A 276 -24.73 9.92 -1.63
N GLN A 277 -25.07 9.64 -0.37
CA GLN A 277 -26.44 9.69 0.14
C GLN A 277 -26.93 11.14 0.29
N GLN A 278 -26.09 12.03 0.80
CA GLN A 278 -26.49 13.41 1.09
C GLN A 278 -26.41 14.34 -0.13
N LEU A 279 -25.43 14.14 -1.00
CA LEU A 279 -25.13 15.05 -2.11
C LEU A 279 -25.39 14.43 -3.49
N GLY A 280 -25.81 13.16 -3.54
CA GLY A 280 -25.97 12.43 -4.78
C GLY A 280 -24.65 11.90 -5.36
N GLY A 281 -24.76 11.20 -6.49
CA GLY A 281 -23.67 10.37 -7.04
C GLY A 281 -22.48 11.15 -7.58
N GLU A 282 -22.70 12.25 -8.30
CA GLU A 282 -21.63 13.00 -8.96
C GLU A 282 -20.95 13.99 -8.00
N LEU A 283 -21.74 14.84 -7.35
CA LEU A 283 -21.27 15.84 -6.39
C LEU A 283 -20.60 15.18 -5.16
N GLY A 284 -21.24 14.17 -4.55
CA GLY A 284 -20.66 13.44 -3.43
C GLY A 284 -19.36 12.71 -3.81
N ARG A 285 -19.23 12.26 -5.06
CA ARG A 285 -17.98 11.68 -5.59
C ARG A 285 -16.90 12.75 -5.78
N ALA A 286 -17.25 13.96 -6.21
CA ALA A 286 -16.31 15.07 -6.32
C ALA A 286 -15.76 15.46 -4.94
N GLU A 287 -16.62 15.70 -3.96
CA GLU A 287 -16.28 15.97 -2.56
C GLU A 287 -15.33 14.93 -1.97
N TYR A 288 -15.68 13.65 -2.09
CA TYR A 288 -14.84 12.55 -1.63
C TYR A 288 -13.46 12.56 -2.29
N LYS A 289 -13.39 12.88 -3.59
CA LYS A 289 -12.14 12.88 -4.32
C LYS A 289 -11.24 14.06 -3.96
N PHE A 290 -11.80 15.23 -3.68
CA PHE A 290 -11.08 16.39 -3.16
C PHE A 290 -10.56 16.14 -1.76
N MET A 291 -11.38 15.57 -0.87
CA MET A 291 -10.95 15.14 0.46
C MET A 291 -9.74 14.20 0.40
N MET A 292 -9.79 13.21 -0.49
CA MET A 292 -8.64 12.32 -0.69
C MET A 292 -7.41 13.02 -1.25
N ALA A 293 -7.55 14.06 -2.09
CA ALA A 293 -6.43 14.83 -2.61
C ALA A 293 -5.78 15.67 -1.50
N HIS A 294 -6.61 16.36 -0.70
CA HIS A 294 -6.17 17.14 0.45
C HIS A 294 -5.50 16.27 1.52
N LEU A 295 -6.10 15.14 1.90
CA LEU A 295 -5.50 14.17 2.83
C LEU A 295 -4.10 13.74 2.39
N PHE A 296 -3.91 13.43 1.10
CA PHE A 296 -2.59 13.06 0.59
C PHE A 296 -1.59 14.21 0.58
N SER A 297 -2.05 15.44 0.37
CA SER A 297 -1.22 16.64 0.45
C SER A 297 -0.71 16.90 1.86
N GLU A 298 -1.61 16.84 2.85
CA GLU A 298 -1.26 16.93 4.26
C GLU A 298 -0.29 15.81 4.64
N PHE A 299 -0.57 14.58 4.20
CA PHE A 299 0.34 13.47 4.44
C PHE A 299 1.72 13.68 3.80
N LEU A 300 1.80 14.24 2.58
CA LEU A 300 3.06 14.57 1.91
C LEU A 300 3.90 15.56 2.72
N SER A 301 3.27 16.62 3.24
CA SER A 301 3.92 17.58 4.14
C SER A 301 4.49 16.91 5.38
N HIS A 302 3.76 15.98 6.00
CA HIS A 302 4.21 15.27 7.21
C HIS A 302 5.40 14.34 6.93
N VAL A 303 5.29 13.47 5.92
CA VAL A 303 6.35 12.45 5.66
C VAL A 303 7.66 13.06 5.14
N GLN A 304 7.62 14.28 4.60
CA GLN A 304 8.84 14.99 4.23
C GLN A 304 9.75 15.24 5.45
N HIS A 305 9.19 15.42 6.64
CA HIS A 305 9.96 15.65 7.87
C HIS A 305 10.42 14.34 8.54
N SER A 306 9.91 13.19 8.11
CA SER A 306 10.18 11.88 8.74
C SER A 306 11.31 11.09 8.08
N GLY A 307 12.14 11.71 7.23
CA GLY A 307 13.28 11.05 6.59
C GLY A 307 12.93 10.00 5.53
N ILE A 308 11.73 10.10 4.92
CA ILE A 308 11.26 9.13 3.92
C ILE A 308 12.11 9.17 2.64
N LEU A 309 12.21 8.04 1.95
CA LEU A 309 12.94 7.91 0.66
C LEU A 309 12.40 8.88 -0.41
N LEU A 310 13.32 9.47 -1.20
CA LEU A 310 12.98 10.40 -2.29
C LEU A 310 12.03 9.81 -3.32
N GLU A 311 12.19 8.52 -3.65
CA GLU A 311 11.29 7.80 -4.58
C GLU A 311 9.84 7.79 -4.07
N ARG A 312 9.64 7.67 -2.75
CA ARG A 312 8.31 7.69 -2.13
C ARG A 312 7.72 9.10 -2.19
N LEU A 313 8.49 10.15 -1.90
CA LEU A 313 8.02 11.53 -2.06
C LEU A 313 7.57 11.82 -3.49
N ASP A 314 8.39 11.45 -4.48
CA ASP A 314 8.05 11.65 -5.89
C ASP A 314 6.81 10.85 -6.33
N PHE A 315 6.67 9.59 -5.84
CA PHE A 315 5.49 8.78 -6.11
C PHE A 315 4.21 9.42 -5.54
N LEU A 316 4.23 9.85 -4.27
CA LEU A 316 3.08 10.49 -3.64
C LEU A 316 2.73 11.82 -4.33
N LYS A 317 3.73 12.64 -4.66
CA LYS A 317 3.58 13.87 -5.44
C LYS A 317 2.87 13.61 -6.77
N LYS A 318 3.38 12.66 -7.57
CA LYS A 318 2.77 12.27 -8.85
C LYS A 318 1.33 11.77 -8.67
N LYS A 319 1.05 11.02 -7.59
CA LYS A 319 -0.29 10.54 -7.26
C LYS A 319 -1.27 11.71 -6.99
N ILE A 320 -0.83 12.73 -6.26
CA ILE A 320 -1.63 13.94 -5.99
C ILE A 320 -1.89 14.72 -7.27
N CYS A 321 -0.84 15.06 -8.04
CA CYS A 321 -0.99 15.83 -9.28
C CYS A 321 -1.91 15.12 -10.29
N ARG A 322 -1.74 13.80 -10.48
CA ARG A 322 -2.64 13.01 -11.35
C ARG A 322 -4.09 13.03 -10.87
N ARG A 323 -4.33 13.12 -9.56
CA ARG A 323 -5.69 13.18 -8.99
C ARG A 323 -6.33 14.55 -9.26
N LEU A 324 -5.56 15.63 -9.15
CA LEU A 324 -6.03 16.98 -9.49
C LEU A 324 -6.36 17.10 -10.98
N VAL A 325 -5.48 16.60 -11.87
CA VAL A 325 -5.75 16.58 -13.32
C VAL A 325 -7.04 15.81 -13.63
N LYS A 326 -7.27 14.67 -12.96
CA LYS A 326 -8.51 13.92 -13.14
C LYS A 326 -9.74 14.69 -12.65
N LEU A 327 -9.62 15.47 -11.58
CA LEU A 327 -10.71 16.30 -11.08
C LEU A 327 -11.04 17.44 -12.02
N ASP A 328 -10.03 18.02 -12.65
CA ASP A 328 -10.20 19.08 -13.66
C ASP A 328 -10.87 18.52 -14.93
N VAL A 329 -10.43 17.35 -15.38
CA VAL A 329 -11.10 16.63 -16.49
C VAL A 329 -12.52 16.21 -16.14
N ASP A 330 -12.80 15.81 -14.89
CA ASP A 330 -14.15 15.48 -14.44
C ASP A 330 -15.06 16.73 -14.43
N LYS A 331 -14.52 17.90 -14.05
CA LYS A 331 -15.22 19.19 -14.14
C LYS A 331 -15.60 19.51 -15.58
N ASP A 332 -14.66 19.44 -16.51
CA ASP A 332 -14.90 19.77 -17.93
C ASP A 332 -15.91 18.84 -18.61
N ARG A 333 -16.06 17.61 -18.11
CA ARG A 333 -17.01 16.62 -18.62
C ARG A 333 -18.40 16.72 -18.00
N SER A 334 -18.50 17.31 -16.80
CA SER A 334 -19.76 17.40 -16.08
C SER A 334 -20.74 18.32 -16.82
N GLN A 335 -21.98 17.88 -16.93
CA GLN A 335 -23.07 18.70 -17.48
C GLN A 335 -23.88 19.38 -16.37
N ASP A 336 -23.64 18.99 -15.11
CA ASP A 336 -24.32 19.55 -13.96
C ASP A 336 -23.62 20.83 -13.49
N ARG A 337 -24.30 21.97 -13.67
CA ARG A 337 -23.78 23.29 -13.30
C ARG A 337 -23.44 23.39 -11.81
N GLN A 338 -24.20 22.74 -10.93
CA GLN A 338 -23.94 22.75 -9.50
C GLN A 338 -22.65 21.99 -9.17
N VAL A 339 -22.43 20.85 -9.84
CA VAL A 339 -21.19 20.08 -9.71
C VAL A 339 -19.98 20.89 -10.18
N VAL A 340 -20.08 21.54 -11.35
CA VAL A 340 -19.00 22.38 -11.89
C VAL A 340 -18.64 23.52 -10.94
N GLN A 341 -19.64 24.29 -10.49
CA GLN A 341 -19.44 25.39 -9.54
C GLN A 341 -18.80 24.91 -8.24
N ARG A 342 -19.23 23.75 -7.75
CA ARG A 342 -18.65 23.20 -6.52
C ARG A 342 -17.20 22.76 -6.72
N ILE A 343 -16.88 22.13 -7.85
CA ILE A 343 -15.51 21.75 -8.15
C ILE A 343 -14.61 22.99 -8.27
N GLU A 344 -15.08 24.07 -8.89
CA GLU A 344 -14.36 25.35 -8.98
C GLU A 344 -14.09 25.94 -7.59
N TYR A 345 -15.10 25.96 -6.71
CA TYR A 345 -14.95 26.35 -5.31
C TYR A 345 -13.88 25.51 -4.59
N LEU A 346 -13.95 24.17 -4.70
CA LEU A 346 -12.96 23.29 -4.05
C LEU A 346 -11.55 23.49 -4.62
N PHE A 347 -11.41 23.73 -5.92
CA PHE A 347 -10.12 24.08 -6.51
C PHE A 347 -9.61 25.42 -5.97
N LEU A 348 -10.45 26.45 -5.88
CA LEU A 348 -10.06 27.77 -5.36
C LEU A 348 -9.50 27.67 -3.94
N HIS A 349 -10.14 26.90 -3.05
CA HIS A 349 -9.76 26.85 -1.64
C HIS A 349 -8.73 25.78 -1.28
N LEU A 350 -8.72 24.62 -1.93
CA LEU A 350 -7.80 23.53 -1.59
C LEU A 350 -6.50 23.55 -2.41
N SER A 351 -6.54 24.05 -3.65
CA SER A 351 -5.35 24.01 -4.52
C SER A 351 -4.15 24.78 -3.97
N PRO A 352 -4.28 25.97 -3.35
CA PRO A 352 -3.12 26.69 -2.84
C PRO A 352 -2.32 25.87 -1.82
N GLY A 353 -3.02 25.23 -0.87
CA GLY A 353 -2.38 24.34 0.11
C GLY A 353 -1.74 23.11 -0.56
N ILE A 354 -2.43 22.51 -1.53
CA ILE A 354 -1.89 21.35 -2.25
C ILE A 354 -0.66 21.70 -3.08
N GLN A 355 -0.70 22.83 -3.79
CA GLN A 355 0.42 23.35 -4.56
C GLN A 355 1.61 23.69 -3.66
N HIS A 356 1.36 24.25 -2.47
CA HIS A 356 2.40 24.50 -1.49
C HIS A 356 3.11 23.20 -1.06
N SER A 357 2.37 22.17 -0.66
CA SER A 357 2.94 20.86 -0.29
C SER A 357 3.74 20.23 -1.43
N VAL A 358 3.21 20.27 -2.66
CA VAL A 358 3.87 19.73 -3.86
C VAL A 358 5.16 20.50 -4.19
N SER A 359 5.13 21.82 -4.09
CA SER A 359 6.28 22.68 -4.37
C SER A 359 7.37 22.48 -3.31
N LYS A 360 7.00 22.40 -2.04
CA LYS A 360 7.91 22.11 -0.93
C LYS A 360 8.58 20.74 -1.09
N ALA A 361 7.83 19.71 -1.48
CA ALA A 361 8.39 18.39 -1.77
C ALA A 361 9.34 18.42 -2.98
N THR A 362 9.00 19.18 -4.03
CA THR A 362 9.85 19.33 -5.22
C THR A 362 11.16 20.00 -4.89
N ALA A 363 11.13 21.14 -4.19
CA ALA A 363 12.33 21.84 -3.73
C ALA A 363 13.22 20.94 -2.86
N PHE A 364 12.62 20.13 -1.98
CA PHE A 364 13.36 19.17 -1.16
C PHE A 364 14.02 18.06 -1.99
N THR A 365 13.31 17.53 -2.99
CA THR A 365 13.87 16.54 -3.93
C THR A 365 15.04 17.13 -4.70
N ASP A 366 14.90 18.34 -5.24
CA ASP A 366 15.94 19.01 -6.04
C ASP A 366 17.19 19.32 -5.20
N ALA A 367 17.00 19.79 -3.97
CA ALA A 367 18.09 20.04 -3.03
C ALA A 367 18.83 18.74 -2.66
N SER A 368 18.07 17.68 -2.36
CA SER A 368 18.64 16.37 -2.01
C SER A 368 19.39 15.74 -3.19
N TRP A 369 18.85 15.86 -4.40
CA TRP A 369 19.46 15.38 -5.63
C TRP A 369 20.75 16.14 -5.96
N SER A 370 20.74 17.47 -5.81
CA SER A 370 21.92 18.32 -6.01
C SER A 370 23.04 17.96 -5.04
N ARG A 371 22.71 17.75 -3.76
CA ARG A 371 23.66 17.28 -2.75
C ARG A 371 24.25 15.91 -3.10
N GLN A 372 23.42 14.99 -3.57
CA GLN A 372 23.88 13.66 -3.96
C GLN A 372 24.76 13.70 -5.21
N LYS A 373 24.45 14.55 -6.20
CA LYS A 373 25.34 14.81 -7.34
C LYS A 373 26.70 15.28 -6.86
N LEU A 374 26.75 16.30 -5.98
CA LEU A 374 28.00 16.82 -5.44
C LEU A 374 28.82 15.74 -4.72
N ALA A 375 28.17 14.89 -3.92
CA ALA A 375 28.84 13.79 -3.23
C ALA A 375 29.38 12.70 -4.18
N MET A 376 28.72 12.48 -5.32
CA MET A 376 29.13 11.50 -6.34
C MET A 376 30.09 12.06 -7.39
N THR A 377 30.26 13.39 -7.46
CA THR A 377 31.19 14.04 -8.38
C THR A 377 32.61 13.61 -8.05
N LYS A 378 33.19 12.74 -8.88
CA LYS A 378 34.60 12.38 -8.78
C LYS A 378 35.44 13.59 -9.20
N THR A 379 36.32 14.04 -8.31
CA THR A 379 37.38 14.97 -8.67
C THR A 379 38.37 14.24 -9.56
N ILE A 380 38.32 14.49 -10.87
CA ILE A 380 39.34 14.01 -11.80
C ILE A 380 40.51 14.99 -11.70
N PRO A 381 41.67 14.58 -11.14
CA PRO A 381 42.83 15.45 -11.13
C PRO A 381 43.29 15.72 -12.57
N PRO A 382 43.82 16.91 -12.88
CA PRO A 382 44.39 17.16 -14.19
C PRO A 382 45.50 16.14 -14.46
N VAL A 383 45.47 15.49 -15.62
CA VAL A 383 46.56 14.61 -16.05
C VAL A 383 47.81 15.49 -16.24
N PRO A 384 48.92 15.21 -15.55
CA PRO A 384 50.15 15.95 -15.73
C PRO A 384 50.56 15.93 -17.21
N ARG A 385 50.94 17.08 -17.77
CA ARG A 385 51.41 17.17 -19.16
C ARG A 385 52.74 16.42 -19.40
N GLN A 386 53.43 16.06 -18.33
CA GLN A 386 54.71 15.36 -18.35
C GLN A 386 54.69 14.26 -17.29
N ALA A 387 55.23 13.10 -17.65
CA ALA A 387 55.40 11.97 -16.73
C ALA A 387 56.40 12.35 -15.62
N SER A 388 56.12 11.95 -14.38
CA SER A 388 57.09 12.14 -13.30
C SER A 388 58.30 11.23 -13.52
N PRO A 389 59.48 11.55 -12.94
CA PRO A 389 60.64 10.68 -13.02
C PRO A 389 60.42 9.26 -12.48
N ASN A 390 59.40 9.05 -11.65
CA ASN A 390 59.02 7.73 -11.15
C ASN A 390 58.08 6.99 -12.11
N ASP A 391 57.24 7.71 -12.87
CA ASP A 391 56.41 7.12 -13.94
C ASP A 391 57.27 6.61 -15.10
N LEU A 392 58.49 7.14 -15.24
CA LEU A 392 59.51 6.65 -16.17
C LEU A 392 60.27 5.42 -15.66
N LYS A 393 60.02 4.97 -14.42
CA LYS A 393 60.66 3.79 -13.82
C LYS A 393 59.67 2.64 -13.80
N PHE A 394 59.96 1.60 -14.57
CA PHE A 394 59.15 0.40 -14.58
C PHE A 394 59.74 -0.64 -13.63
N ASP A 395 58.99 -0.98 -12.57
CA ASP A 395 59.41 -2.00 -11.59
C ASP A 395 59.18 -3.40 -12.16
N LEU A 396 60.28 -4.11 -12.41
CA LEU A 396 60.28 -5.44 -13.00
C LEU A 396 60.28 -6.57 -11.94
N LYS A 397 59.65 -6.37 -10.79
CA LYS A 397 59.54 -7.40 -9.73
C LYS A 397 59.10 -8.78 -10.24
N VAL A 398 58.13 -8.83 -11.15
CA VAL A 398 57.57 -10.09 -11.66
C VAL A 398 58.28 -10.55 -12.94
N SER A 399 58.46 -9.64 -13.91
CA SER A 399 58.97 -9.98 -15.25
C SER A 399 60.49 -9.85 -15.37
N GLY A 400 61.17 -9.30 -14.37
CA GLY A 400 62.58 -8.92 -14.43
C GLY A 400 63.50 -10.11 -14.57
N ALA A 401 63.28 -11.17 -13.78
CA ALA A 401 64.07 -12.40 -13.89
C ALA A 401 63.95 -13.04 -15.28
N HIS A 402 62.74 -13.01 -15.87
CA HIS A 402 62.48 -13.55 -17.20
C HIS A 402 63.16 -12.71 -18.30
N LEU A 403 62.98 -11.38 -18.28
CA LEU A 403 63.62 -10.48 -19.25
C LEU A 403 65.14 -10.49 -19.12
N PHE A 404 65.67 -10.61 -17.90
CA PHE A 404 67.10 -10.73 -17.65
C PHE A 404 67.66 -12.07 -18.14
N SER A 405 66.88 -13.16 -18.06
CA SER A 405 67.22 -14.45 -18.66
C SER A 405 67.29 -14.35 -20.19
N ILE A 406 66.33 -13.68 -20.83
CA ILE A 406 66.36 -13.41 -22.29
C ILE A 406 67.59 -12.57 -22.65
N TRP A 407 67.88 -11.52 -21.88
CA TRP A 407 69.03 -10.66 -22.12
C TRP A 407 70.37 -11.38 -21.94
N LYS A 408 70.52 -12.21 -20.88
CA LYS A 408 71.71 -13.05 -20.68
C LYS A 408 71.83 -14.18 -21.71
N GLY A 409 70.69 -14.71 -22.17
CA GLY A 409 70.61 -15.71 -23.23
C GLY A 409 70.91 -15.15 -24.62
N TRP A 410 71.01 -13.83 -24.75
CA TRP A 410 71.33 -13.17 -26.01
C TRP A 410 72.81 -13.35 -26.37
N LYS A 411 73.10 -14.35 -27.22
CA LYS A 411 74.37 -14.43 -27.96
C LYS A 411 74.18 -13.74 -29.31
N LYS A 412 75.17 -12.93 -29.74
CA LYS A 412 75.22 -12.38 -31.10
C LYS A 412 74.94 -13.49 -32.12
N PRO A 413 74.16 -13.25 -33.17
CA PRO A 413 73.94 -14.26 -34.20
C PRO A 413 75.30 -14.69 -34.76
N VAL A 414 75.65 -15.96 -34.60
CA VAL A 414 76.79 -16.54 -35.31
C VAL A 414 76.31 -16.70 -36.75
N HIS A 415 76.80 -15.86 -37.66
CA HIS A 415 76.64 -16.11 -39.09
C HIS A 415 77.40 -17.40 -39.43
N ARG A 416 76.66 -18.51 -39.52
CA ARG A 416 77.15 -19.74 -40.13
C ARG A 416 77.27 -19.48 -41.62
N ARG A 417 78.49 -19.43 -42.15
CA ARG A 417 78.71 -19.53 -43.61
C ARG A 417 78.23 -20.92 -44.02
N GLU A 418 77.05 -20.99 -44.63
CA GLU A 418 76.67 -22.14 -45.45
C GLU A 418 77.37 -21.99 -46.80
N ASP A 419 78.39 -22.82 -47.01
CA ASP A 419 79.00 -22.99 -48.31
C ASP A 419 77.98 -23.62 -49.26
N ARG A 420 77.70 -22.88 -50.33
CA ARG A 420 76.91 -23.31 -51.48
C ARG A 420 77.59 -24.51 -52.14
N ASN A 421 77.06 -25.70 -51.94
CA ASN A 421 76.89 -26.70 -53.01
C ASN A 421 76.09 -27.89 -52.51
N GLY A 422 74.82 -27.96 -52.90
CA GLY A 422 73.96 -29.11 -52.65
C GLY A 422 72.53 -28.81 -53.05
N LYS A 423 72.16 -29.19 -54.28
CA LYS A 423 70.78 -29.11 -54.79
C LYS A 423 69.84 -29.83 -53.81
N LEU A 424 68.96 -29.08 -53.15
CA LEU A 424 67.76 -29.63 -52.51
C LEU A 424 66.55 -29.12 -53.28
N SER A 425 65.81 -30.09 -53.82
CA SER A 425 64.68 -29.92 -54.71
C SER A 425 63.55 -29.15 -54.01
N ILE A 426 62.96 -28.18 -54.73
CA ILE A 426 61.82 -27.37 -54.29
C ILE A 426 60.61 -28.25 -53.88
N ALA A 427 60.57 -29.51 -54.33
CA ALA A 427 59.56 -30.50 -53.96
C ALA A 427 59.62 -30.97 -52.48
N GLU A 428 60.76 -30.91 -51.79
CA GLU A 428 60.86 -31.30 -50.37
C GLU A 428 60.48 -30.15 -49.42
N ALA A 429 60.75 -28.90 -49.81
CA ALA A 429 60.34 -27.72 -49.04
C ALA A 429 58.81 -27.54 -49.03
N ALA A 430 58.13 -27.87 -50.13
CA ALA A 430 56.67 -27.82 -50.23
C ALA A 430 55.97 -28.88 -49.35
N LYS A 431 56.62 -30.03 -49.10
CA LYS A 431 56.08 -31.11 -48.25
C LYS A 431 56.09 -30.74 -46.75
N ASN A 432 57.07 -29.96 -46.31
CA ASN A 432 57.18 -29.53 -44.91
C ASN A 432 56.24 -28.35 -44.57
N ALA A 433 55.87 -27.52 -45.54
CA ALA A 433 54.91 -26.42 -45.33
C ALA A 433 53.45 -26.92 -45.20
N LEU A 434 53.10 -28.03 -45.86
CA LEU A 434 51.75 -28.61 -45.81
C LEU A 434 51.48 -29.45 -44.53
N GLY A 435 52.51 -29.88 -43.80
CA GLY A 435 52.37 -30.65 -42.56
C GLY A 435 51.93 -29.82 -41.34
N HIS A 436 52.11 -28.49 -41.37
CA HIS A 436 51.80 -27.60 -40.25
C HIS A 436 50.34 -27.09 -40.22
N ILE A 437 49.51 -27.45 -41.21
CA ILE A 437 48.10 -27.03 -41.30
C ILE A 437 47.12 -28.13 -40.78
N LEU A 438 47.62 -29.33 -40.43
CA LEU A 438 46.76 -30.46 -40.00
C LEU A 438 46.93 -30.92 -38.54
N SER A 439 47.57 -30.14 -37.66
CA SER A 439 47.69 -30.47 -36.23
C SER A 439 47.15 -29.40 -35.29
N SER A 440 45.94 -28.91 -35.58
CA SER A 440 45.06 -28.32 -34.55
C SER A 440 43.97 -29.35 -34.26
N PRO A 441 43.92 -29.99 -33.08
CA PRO A 441 42.79 -30.83 -32.72
C PRO A 441 41.58 -29.94 -32.32
N PRO A 442 40.35 -30.49 -32.36
CA PRO A 442 39.14 -29.77 -31.95
C PRO A 442 39.12 -29.37 -30.48
#